data_AF-A0A845AL25-F1
#
_entry.id   AF-A0A845AL25-F1
#
_cell.length_a   1.000
_cell.length_b   1.000
_cell.length_c   1.000
_cell.angle_alpha   90.00
_cell.angle_beta   90.00
_cell.angle_gamma   90.00
#
_symmetry.space_group_name_H-M   'P 1'
#
loop_
_entity.id
_entity.type
_entity.pdbx_description
1 polymer ?
#
loop_
_entity_poly.entity_id
_entity_poly.type
_entity_poly.pdbx_seq_one_letter_code
_entity_poly.pdbx_strand_id
1 'polypeptide(L)'
;MRLETFGEENKGLVLCVAPDKGWVEFAAKSDHLVCVDRLEHALALFNAADQNLADVVVQRWRDSEGGDFIEAISNAFEYRLDDLDFGVDGHSDVEFEAEPLGAVLQLVNPQSIGQPTVIAVDGETVTFTVGLEACVGFEASFNFFVEDSVDRDYVHLGSEEAYIEDTLPFELTITADRSLDDGIVFHEVEVSKKRIDVNFGYVDAFPNENPHHEKY
;
A
#
# COMPACT_ATOMS: atom_id res chain seq x y z
N MET A 1 37.52 10.93 -28.10
CA MET A 1 38.49 10.21 -27.26
C MET A 1 38.56 10.66 -25.79
N ARG A 2 37.77 11.64 -25.30
CA ARG A 2 37.68 11.92 -23.85
C ARG A 2 36.43 11.35 -23.17
N LEU A 3 35.33 11.19 -23.91
CA LEU A 3 34.07 10.65 -23.39
C LEU A 3 34.07 9.11 -23.27
N GLU A 4 34.67 8.40 -24.23
CA GLU A 4 34.90 6.96 -24.14
C GLU A 4 35.74 6.59 -22.93
N THR A 5 36.89 7.24 -22.78
CA THR A 5 37.81 7.02 -21.65
C THR A 5 37.13 7.34 -20.32
N PHE A 6 36.23 8.33 -20.27
CA PHE A 6 35.41 8.60 -19.10
C PHE A 6 34.41 7.47 -18.79
N GLY A 7 33.76 6.90 -19.81
CA GLY A 7 32.89 5.73 -19.64
C GLY A 7 33.65 4.48 -19.17
N GLU A 8 34.81 4.21 -19.76
CA GLU A 8 35.72 3.13 -19.36
C GLU A 8 36.20 3.29 -17.90
N GLU A 9 36.66 4.48 -17.52
CA GLU A 9 37.18 4.76 -16.18
C GLU A 9 36.11 4.62 -15.09
N ASN A 10 34.86 4.95 -15.39
CA ASN A 10 33.74 4.85 -14.45
C ASN A 10 32.95 3.53 -14.58
N LYS A 11 33.40 2.59 -15.42
CA LYS A 11 32.68 1.34 -15.74
C LYS A 11 31.20 1.58 -16.12
N GLY A 12 30.93 2.69 -16.79
CA GLY A 12 29.59 3.15 -17.11
C GLY A 12 29.39 3.39 -18.59
N LEU A 13 28.12 3.56 -18.98
CA LEU A 13 27.74 4.04 -20.30
C LEU A 13 27.53 5.55 -20.24
N VAL A 14 28.02 6.27 -21.25
CA VAL A 14 27.78 7.70 -21.40
C VAL A 14 26.67 7.91 -22.43
N LEU A 15 25.56 8.53 -22.00
CA LEU A 15 24.47 8.90 -22.90
C LEU A 15 24.72 10.28 -23.53
N CYS A 16 24.82 10.31 -24.85
CA CYS A 16 25.00 11.50 -25.66
C CYS A 16 23.67 11.88 -26.34
N VAL A 17 23.22 13.13 -26.17
CA VAL A 17 22.07 13.67 -26.90
C VAL A 17 22.57 14.54 -28.04
N ALA A 18 22.46 14.08 -29.28
CA ALA A 18 22.92 14.81 -30.44
C ALA A 18 22.07 14.50 -31.69
N PRO A 19 21.47 15.50 -32.35
CA PRO A 19 20.71 15.30 -33.58
C PRO A 19 21.61 15.03 -34.81
N ASP A 20 22.93 15.15 -34.64
CA ASP A 20 23.91 14.97 -35.72
C ASP A 20 24.20 13.49 -35.97
N LYS A 21 24.07 13.08 -37.23
CA LYS A 21 24.36 11.71 -37.68
C LYS A 21 25.81 11.32 -37.44
N GLY A 22 26.73 12.28 -37.44
CA GLY A 22 28.14 12.04 -37.13
C GLY A 22 28.35 11.52 -35.70
N TRP A 23 27.57 12.00 -34.74
CA TRP A 23 27.63 11.54 -33.35
C TRP A 23 27.01 10.16 -33.15
N VAL A 24 25.90 9.89 -33.84
CA VAL A 24 25.25 8.56 -33.82
C VAL A 24 26.18 7.50 -34.39
N GLU A 25 26.83 7.77 -35.53
CA GLU A 25 27.78 6.84 -36.15
C GLU A 25 29.07 6.65 -35.34
N PHE A 26 29.49 7.67 -34.59
CA PHE A 26 30.63 7.58 -33.69
C PHE A 26 30.31 6.73 -32.46
N ALA A 27 29.18 7.00 -31.80
CA ALA A 27 28.74 6.25 -30.62
C ALA A 27 28.45 4.77 -30.95
N ALA A 28 27.90 4.48 -32.14
CA ALA A 28 27.63 3.10 -32.57
C ALA A 28 28.89 2.21 -32.69
N LYS A 29 30.09 2.80 -32.73
CA LYS A 29 31.37 2.08 -32.79
C LYS A 29 32.02 1.93 -31.41
N SER A 30 31.37 2.42 -30.36
CA SER A 30 31.88 2.47 -29.01
C SER A 30 31.07 1.55 -28.10
N ASP A 31 31.74 0.78 -27.27
CA ASP A 31 31.07 -0.05 -26.25
C ASP A 31 30.59 0.77 -25.04
N HIS A 32 31.00 2.04 -24.95
CA HIS A 32 30.77 2.91 -23.79
C HIS A 32 29.90 4.13 -24.08
N LEU A 33 29.48 4.35 -25.33
CA LEU A 33 28.67 5.50 -25.72
C LEU A 33 27.31 5.05 -26.27
N VAL A 34 26.24 5.60 -25.70
CA VAL A 34 24.89 5.48 -26.25
C VAL A 34 24.50 6.84 -26.78
N CYS A 35 24.07 6.96 -28.04
CA CYS A 35 23.64 8.23 -28.60
C CYS A 35 22.17 8.20 -29.02
N VAL A 36 21.44 9.23 -28.58
CA VAL A 36 20.06 9.48 -28.99
C VAL A 36 19.97 10.83 -29.70
N ASP A 37 19.11 10.88 -30.70
CA ASP A 37 18.92 12.04 -31.58
C ASP A 37 18.19 13.21 -30.90
N ARG A 38 17.41 12.91 -29.85
CA ARG A 38 16.54 13.86 -29.17
C ARG A 38 16.56 13.67 -27.66
N LEU A 39 16.45 14.78 -26.93
CA LEU A 39 16.38 14.78 -25.47
C LEU A 39 15.20 13.95 -24.96
N GLU A 40 14.07 13.98 -25.68
CA GLU A 40 12.89 13.20 -25.30
C GLU A 40 13.16 11.69 -25.28
N HIS A 41 14.00 11.18 -26.19
CA HIS A 41 14.39 9.77 -26.21
C HIS A 41 15.37 9.43 -25.08
N ALA A 42 16.25 10.36 -24.70
CA ALA A 42 17.12 10.21 -23.53
C ALA A 42 16.27 10.06 -22.26
N LEU A 43 15.30 10.95 -22.08
CA LEU A 43 14.39 10.94 -20.95
C LEU A 43 13.54 9.66 -20.94
N ALA A 44 13.10 9.18 -22.11
CA ALA A 44 12.36 7.93 -22.22
C ALA A 44 13.18 6.71 -21.77
N LEU A 45 14.50 6.67 -22.03
CA LEU A 45 15.37 5.58 -21.57
C LEU A 45 15.50 5.57 -20.05
N PHE A 46 15.66 6.73 -19.41
CA PHE A 46 15.72 6.82 -17.95
C PHE A 46 14.38 6.47 -17.31
N ASN A 47 13.28 7.03 -17.81
CA ASN A 47 11.94 6.71 -17.31
C ASN A 47 11.61 5.22 -17.45
N ALA A 48 12.02 4.59 -18.56
CA ALA A 48 11.84 3.15 -18.75
C ALA A 48 12.72 2.32 -17.79
N ALA A 49 13.94 2.77 -17.49
CA ALA A 49 14.81 2.11 -16.52
C ALA A 49 14.24 2.20 -15.09
N ASP A 50 13.69 3.35 -14.72
CA ASP A 50 13.09 3.57 -13.39
C ASP A 50 11.79 2.77 -13.22
N GLN A 51 10.98 2.71 -14.28
CA GLN A 51 9.79 1.85 -14.32
C GLN A 51 10.17 0.36 -14.21
N ASN A 52 11.21 -0.09 -14.92
CA ASN A 52 11.70 -1.48 -14.83
C ASN A 52 12.16 -1.82 -13.41
N LEU A 53 12.77 -0.88 -12.68
CA LEU A 53 13.20 -1.12 -11.31
C LEU A 53 12.00 -1.31 -10.38
N ALA A 54 11.01 -0.41 -10.47
CA ALA A 54 9.77 -0.56 -9.72
C ALA A 54 9.06 -1.88 -10.02
N ASP A 55 9.04 -2.30 -11.29
CA ASP A 55 8.48 -3.59 -11.71
C ASP A 55 9.24 -4.78 -11.06
N VAL A 56 10.57 -4.76 -11.04
CA VAL A 56 11.39 -5.81 -10.41
C VAL A 56 11.11 -5.91 -8.90
N VAL A 57 11.00 -4.76 -8.22
CA VAL A 57 10.67 -4.70 -6.79
C VAL A 57 9.31 -5.34 -6.52
N VAL A 58 8.30 -4.97 -7.31
CA VAL A 58 6.94 -5.54 -7.17
C VAL A 58 6.91 -7.04 -7.49
N GLN A 59 7.68 -7.52 -8.47
CA GLN A 59 7.73 -8.96 -8.76
C GLN A 59 8.37 -9.75 -7.60
N ARG A 60 9.49 -9.27 -7.05
CA ARG A 60 10.11 -9.93 -5.87
C ARG A 60 9.16 -9.97 -4.68
N TRP A 61 8.35 -8.94 -4.52
CA TRP A 61 7.31 -8.94 -3.49
C TRP A 61 6.26 -10.04 -3.73
N ARG A 62 5.73 -10.16 -4.96
CA ARG A 62 4.77 -11.22 -5.30
C ARG A 62 5.35 -12.62 -5.06
N ASP A 63 6.63 -12.80 -5.35
CA ASP A 63 7.36 -14.05 -5.12
C ASP A 63 7.70 -14.28 -3.63
N SER A 64 7.36 -13.32 -2.75
CA SER A 64 7.65 -13.34 -1.32
C SER A 64 9.15 -13.42 -0.99
N GLU A 65 10.01 -12.96 -1.90
CA GLU A 65 11.47 -12.93 -1.76
C GLU A 65 11.96 -11.62 -1.11
N GLY A 66 11.22 -11.13 -0.12
CA GLY A 66 11.38 -9.78 0.42
C GLY A 66 11.99 -9.67 1.81
N GLY A 67 11.89 -10.71 2.65
CA GLY A 67 12.37 -10.68 4.04
C GLY A 67 11.94 -9.40 4.76
N ASP A 68 12.92 -8.56 5.12
CA ASP A 68 12.79 -7.24 5.73
C ASP A 68 11.77 -6.31 5.03
N PHE A 69 11.58 -6.45 3.72
CA PHE A 69 10.57 -5.68 2.97
C PHE A 69 9.13 -6.03 3.36
N ILE A 70 8.85 -7.32 3.57
CA ILE A 70 7.51 -7.75 3.99
C ILE A 70 7.22 -7.22 5.39
N GLU A 71 8.22 -7.23 6.26
CA GLU A 71 8.13 -6.63 7.60
C GLU A 71 7.89 -5.12 7.53
N ALA A 72 8.59 -4.40 6.65
CA ALA A 72 8.37 -2.96 6.43
C ALA A 72 6.93 -2.65 5.98
N ILE A 73 6.34 -3.48 5.12
CA ILE A 73 4.94 -3.35 4.71
C ILE A 73 3.99 -3.61 5.88
N SER A 74 4.21 -4.68 6.64
CA SER A 74 3.39 -4.99 7.82
C SER A 74 3.42 -3.85 8.83
N ASN A 75 4.60 -3.31 9.13
CA ASN A 75 4.77 -2.16 10.02
C ASN A 75 4.06 -0.91 9.50
N ALA A 76 4.09 -0.67 8.18
CA ALA A 76 3.38 0.46 7.57
C ALA A 76 1.86 0.30 7.69
N PHE A 77 1.33 -0.92 7.58
CA PHE A 77 -0.07 -1.21 7.83
C PHE A 77 -0.44 -1.06 9.31
N GLU A 78 0.36 -1.58 10.23
CA GLU A 78 0.14 -1.43 11.66
C GLU A 78 0.08 0.06 12.04
N TYR A 79 1.07 0.85 11.64
CA TYR A 79 1.09 2.30 11.88
C TYR A 79 -0.13 3.00 11.27
N ARG A 80 -0.59 2.54 10.11
CA ARG A 80 -1.76 3.10 9.44
C ARG A 80 -3.07 2.77 10.16
N LEU A 81 -3.18 1.57 10.73
CA LEU A 81 -4.40 1.05 11.34
C LEU A 81 -4.54 1.40 12.82
N ASP A 82 -3.43 1.63 13.54
CA ASP A 82 -3.41 1.95 14.98
C ASP A 82 -4.30 3.15 15.34
N ASP A 83 -4.24 4.22 14.55
CA ASP A 83 -5.07 5.44 14.71
C ASP A 83 -6.22 5.52 13.69
N LEU A 84 -6.68 4.40 13.13
CA LEU A 84 -7.75 4.42 12.14
C LEU A 84 -9.11 4.69 12.83
N ASP A 85 -9.61 5.90 12.64
CA ASP A 85 -11.01 6.24 12.89
C ASP A 85 -11.87 5.83 11.67
N PHE A 86 -12.61 4.72 11.82
CA PHE A 86 -13.50 4.19 10.78
C PHE A 86 -14.97 4.32 11.17
N GLY A 87 -15.83 4.51 10.17
CA GLY A 87 -17.27 4.53 10.37
C GLY A 87 -17.78 3.14 10.69
N VAL A 88 -18.61 3.03 11.73
CA VAL A 88 -19.28 1.78 12.11
C VAL A 88 -20.72 1.83 11.62
N ASP A 89 -21.05 0.97 10.66
CA ASP A 89 -22.41 0.78 10.15
C ASP A 89 -22.94 -0.59 10.58
N GLY A 90 -24.25 -0.67 10.81
CA GLY A 90 -24.93 -1.90 11.18
C GLY A 90 -26.44 -1.69 11.31
N HIS A 91 -27.16 -2.75 11.66
CA HIS A 91 -28.59 -2.66 11.99
C HIS A 91 -28.93 -3.57 13.16
N SER A 92 -29.91 -3.15 13.96
CA SER A 92 -30.43 -3.90 15.11
C SER A 92 -31.95 -3.65 15.23
N ASP A 93 -32.63 -4.50 16.01
CA ASP A 93 -34.06 -4.36 16.32
C ASP A 93 -34.33 -3.25 17.35
N VAL A 94 -33.28 -2.73 17.99
CA VAL A 94 -33.32 -1.61 18.95
C VAL A 94 -32.35 -0.51 18.53
N GLU A 95 -32.49 0.67 19.14
CA GLU A 95 -31.56 1.79 18.91
C GLU A 95 -30.18 1.44 19.49
N PHE A 96 -29.12 1.87 18.81
CA PHE A 96 -27.75 1.66 19.28
C PHE A 96 -26.84 2.85 18.98
N GLU A 97 -25.80 2.97 19.80
CA GLU A 97 -24.62 3.80 19.53
C GLU A 97 -23.43 2.87 19.29
N ALA A 98 -22.67 3.13 18.23
CA ALA A 98 -21.53 2.31 17.86
C ALA A 98 -20.22 3.11 17.89
N GLU A 99 -19.17 2.50 18.41
CA GLU A 99 -17.84 3.09 18.53
C GLU A 99 -16.77 2.13 17.97
N PRO A 100 -15.86 2.62 17.09
CA PRO A 100 -14.74 1.81 16.63
C PRO A 100 -13.79 1.52 17.79
N LEU A 101 -13.37 0.25 17.93
CA LEU A 101 -12.40 -0.17 18.95
C LEU A 101 -11.00 -0.37 18.35
N GLY A 102 -10.91 -0.93 17.15
CA GLY A 102 -9.62 -1.14 16.50
C GLY A 102 -9.70 -1.76 15.11
N ALA A 103 -8.58 -1.70 14.41
CA ALA A 103 -8.39 -2.36 13.13
C ALA A 103 -7.01 -3.03 13.09
N VAL A 104 -6.95 -4.25 12.56
CA VAL A 104 -5.71 -5.04 12.48
C VAL A 104 -5.55 -5.68 11.11
N LEU A 105 -4.33 -5.61 10.55
CA LEU A 105 -4.02 -6.29 9.31
C LEU A 105 -4.04 -7.81 9.55
N GLN A 106 -4.88 -8.53 8.81
CA GLN A 106 -4.89 -9.99 8.82
C GLN A 106 -3.99 -10.57 7.74
N LEU A 107 -4.14 -10.06 6.51
CA LEU A 107 -3.41 -10.59 5.35
C LEU A 107 -3.32 -9.56 4.23
N VAL A 108 -2.16 -9.45 3.60
CA VAL A 108 -2.02 -8.81 2.29
C VAL A 108 -2.13 -9.87 1.20
N ASN A 109 -3.00 -9.67 0.20
CA ASN A 109 -3.16 -10.61 -0.91
C ASN A 109 -2.05 -10.39 -1.97
N PRO A 110 -1.04 -11.26 -2.11
CA PRO A 110 0.07 -11.01 -3.04
C PRO A 110 -0.37 -11.01 -4.51
N GLN A 111 -1.46 -11.71 -4.83
CA GLN A 111 -2.00 -11.78 -6.20
C GLN A 111 -2.76 -10.52 -6.62
N SER A 112 -3.14 -9.69 -5.65
CA SER A 112 -3.83 -8.42 -5.90
C SER A 112 -2.87 -7.25 -6.18
N ILE A 113 -1.56 -7.44 -5.95
CA ILE A 113 -0.56 -6.40 -6.11
C ILE A 113 -0.55 -5.95 -7.58
N GLY A 114 -0.92 -4.70 -7.82
CA GLY A 114 -1.04 -4.09 -9.14
C GLY A 114 0.30 -3.78 -9.80
N GLN A 115 0.25 -3.09 -10.94
CA GLN A 115 1.46 -2.57 -11.56
C GLN A 115 1.92 -1.30 -10.83
N PRO A 116 3.23 -1.14 -10.55
CA PRO A 116 3.73 0.05 -9.92
C PRO A 116 3.67 1.25 -10.88
N THR A 117 3.43 2.43 -10.35
CA THR A 117 3.52 3.69 -11.10
C THR A 117 4.58 4.58 -10.46
N VAL A 118 5.68 4.84 -11.17
CA VAL A 118 6.73 5.76 -10.69
C VAL A 118 6.17 7.18 -10.62
N ILE A 119 6.28 7.80 -9.44
CA ILE A 119 5.78 9.15 -9.18
C ILE A 119 6.90 10.17 -8.95
N ALA A 120 8.08 9.72 -8.51
CA ALA A 120 9.25 10.56 -8.36
C ALA A 120 10.55 9.76 -8.54
N VAL A 121 11.58 10.45 -9.01
CA VAL A 121 12.95 9.93 -9.11
C VAL A 121 13.87 11.04 -8.60
N ASP A 122 14.64 10.73 -7.56
CA ASP A 122 15.77 11.53 -7.10
C ASP A 122 17.07 10.78 -7.44
N GLY A 123 18.21 11.48 -7.46
CA GLY A 123 19.47 10.95 -7.99
C GLY A 123 19.83 9.52 -7.55
N GLU A 124 19.48 9.17 -6.30
CA GLU A 124 19.76 7.86 -5.70
C GLU A 124 18.50 7.03 -5.41
N THR A 125 17.30 7.61 -5.44
CA THR A 125 16.05 6.94 -5.03
C THR A 125 14.94 7.02 -6.08
N VAL A 126 14.09 6.01 -6.09
CA VAL A 126 12.83 6.00 -6.84
C VAL A 126 11.67 5.91 -5.87
N THR A 127 10.63 6.70 -6.12
CA THR A 127 9.35 6.59 -5.41
C THR A 127 8.27 6.17 -6.38
N PHE A 128 7.55 5.11 -6.04
CA PHE A 128 6.46 4.58 -6.84
C PHE A 128 5.25 4.24 -5.97
N THR A 129 4.08 4.17 -6.61
CA THR A 129 2.84 3.75 -5.97
C THR A 129 2.42 2.38 -6.46
N VAL A 130 1.77 1.61 -5.61
CA VAL A 130 1.24 0.28 -5.96
C VAL A 130 -0.08 0.03 -5.25
N GLY A 131 -1.10 -0.35 -6.01
CA GLY A 131 -2.40 -0.76 -5.48
C GLY A 131 -2.42 -2.23 -5.09
N LEU A 132 -3.13 -2.60 -4.04
CA LEU A 132 -3.32 -3.97 -3.59
C LEU A 132 -4.58 -4.14 -2.75
N GLU A 133 -4.97 -5.37 -2.47
CA GLU A 133 -6.04 -5.73 -1.54
C GLU A 133 -5.45 -6.32 -0.26
N ALA A 134 -5.97 -5.86 0.88
CA ALA A 134 -5.63 -6.41 2.19
C ALA A 134 -6.91 -6.74 2.97
N CYS A 135 -6.87 -7.88 3.67
CA CYS A 135 -7.87 -8.28 4.64
C CYS A 135 -7.55 -7.62 5.98
N VAL A 136 -8.49 -6.85 6.49
CA VAL A 136 -8.40 -6.13 7.75
C VAL A 136 -9.51 -6.62 8.67
N GLY A 137 -9.15 -6.96 9.90
CA GLY A 137 -10.09 -7.25 10.97
C GLY A 137 -10.49 -5.94 11.64
N PHE A 138 -11.79 -5.71 11.77
CA PHE A 138 -12.37 -4.53 12.42
C PHE A 138 -13.14 -4.95 13.65
N GLU A 139 -12.90 -4.24 14.75
CA GLU A 139 -13.57 -4.45 16.03
C GLU A 139 -14.31 -3.18 16.42
N ALA A 140 -15.58 -3.32 16.78
CA ALA A 140 -16.41 -2.20 17.23
C ALA A 140 -17.30 -2.61 18.40
N SER A 141 -17.61 -1.64 19.25
CA SER A 141 -18.55 -1.80 20.34
C SER A 141 -19.90 -1.20 19.97
N PHE A 142 -20.97 -1.89 20.33
CA PHE A 142 -22.35 -1.48 20.13
C PHE A 142 -23.02 -1.39 21.49
N ASN A 143 -23.58 -0.23 21.83
CA ASN A 143 -24.32 0.03 23.06
C ASN A 143 -25.80 0.20 22.71
N PHE A 144 -26.68 -0.62 23.28
CA PHE A 144 -28.09 -0.70 22.91
C PHE A 144 -28.98 0.04 23.88
N PHE A 145 -30.02 0.68 23.36
CA PHE A 145 -30.95 1.51 24.12
C PHE A 145 -32.41 1.26 23.71
N VAL A 146 -33.32 1.46 24.66
CA VAL A 146 -34.76 1.51 24.43
C VAL A 146 -35.36 2.75 25.08
N GLU A 147 -36.28 3.40 24.40
CA GLU A 147 -37.06 4.52 24.96
C GLU A 147 -38.19 3.99 25.86
N ASP A 148 -38.24 4.41 27.13
CA ASP A 148 -39.41 4.11 27.96
C ASP A 148 -40.61 4.98 27.53
N SER A 149 -41.76 4.32 27.35
CA SER A 149 -43.04 4.91 27.02
C SER A 149 -43.59 5.91 28.06
N VAL A 150 -43.08 5.90 29.30
CA VAL A 150 -43.61 6.73 30.40
C VAL A 150 -43.05 8.14 30.39
N ASP A 151 -41.72 8.29 30.38
CA ASP A 151 -41.03 9.58 30.45
C ASP A 151 -40.14 9.89 29.24
N ARG A 152 -40.00 8.94 28.30
CA ARG A 152 -39.17 9.03 27.09
C ARG A 152 -37.67 9.09 27.34
N ASP A 153 -37.23 8.56 28.48
CA ASP A 153 -35.82 8.38 28.74
C ASP A 153 -35.29 7.12 28.05
N TYR A 154 -34.04 7.19 27.56
CA TYR A 154 -33.34 6.03 27.00
C TYR A 154 -32.75 5.19 28.11
N VAL A 155 -33.15 3.92 28.16
CA VAL A 155 -32.62 2.92 29.08
C VAL A 155 -31.61 2.06 28.35
N HIS A 156 -30.40 1.98 28.89
CA HIS A 156 -29.34 1.09 28.37
C HIS A 156 -29.74 -0.38 28.59
N LEU A 157 -29.77 -1.14 27.50
CA LEU A 157 -30.14 -2.56 27.49
C LEU A 157 -28.94 -3.49 27.65
N GLY A 158 -27.80 -3.11 27.09
CA GLY A 158 -26.61 -3.94 27.05
C GLY A 158 -25.61 -3.44 26.01
N SER A 159 -24.48 -4.12 25.93
CA SER A 159 -23.46 -3.86 24.92
C SER A 159 -22.94 -5.15 24.30
N GLU A 160 -22.50 -5.06 23.06
CA GLU A 160 -21.85 -6.15 22.32
C GLU A 160 -20.57 -5.62 21.65
N GLU A 161 -19.50 -6.43 21.68
CA GLU A 161 -18.32 -6.20 20.85
C GLU A 161 -18.41 -7.15 19.66
N ALA A 162 -18.36 -6.59 18.46
CA ALA A 162 -18.45 -7.35 17.22
C ALA A 162 -17.12 -7.26 16.46
N TYR A 163 -16.77 -8.37 15.82
CA TYR A 163 -15.58 -8.49 14.98
C TYR A 163 -15.97 -8.97 13.60
N ILE A 164 -15.50 -8.26 12.56
CA ILE A 164 -15.63 -8.71 11.17
C ILE A 164 -14.30 -8.56 10.43
N GLU A 165 -14.15 -9.33 9.36
CA GLU A 165 -13.04 -9.19 8.42
C GLU A 165 -13.58 -8.67 7.10
N ASP A 166 -12.93 -7.65 6.54
CA ASP A 166 -13.25 -7.14 5.22
C ASP A 166 -11.99 -6.97 4.37
N THR A 167 -12.12 -7.23 3.07
CA THR A 167 -11.03 -7.11 2.11
C THR A 167 -11.18 -5.79 1.34
N LEU A 168 -10.24 -4.88 1.57
CA LEU A 168 -10.31 -3.51 1.06
C LEU A 168 -9.13 -3.20 0.14
N PRO A 169 -9.34 -2.34 -0.88
CA PRO A 169 -8.26 -1.87 -1.72
C PRO A 169 -7.45 -0.76 -1.03
N PHE A 170 -6.13 -0.95 -0.98
CA PHE A 170 -5.15 0.01 -0.49
C PHE A 170 -4.22 0.45 -1.62
N GLU A 171 -3.65 1.63 -1.45
CA GLU A 171 -2.55 2.13 -2.27
C GLU A 171 -1.37 2.42 -1.36
N LEU A 172 -0.21 1.88 -1.72
CA LEU A 172 1.05 2.08 -1.02
C LEU A 172 1.94 3.02 -1.82
N THR A 173 2.67 3.88 -1.12
CA THR A 173 3.79 4.65 -1.65
C THR A 173 5.07 4.06 -1.11
N ILE A 174 5.99 3.71 -2.00
CA ILE A 174 7.27 3.06 -1.64
C ILE A 174 8.41 3.90 -2.20
N THR A 175 9.39 4.20 -1.35
CA THR A 175 10.65 4.84 -1.73
C THR A 175 11.80 3.85 -1.52
N ALA A 176 12.55 3.59 -2.59
CA ALA A 176 13.65 2.63 -2.61
C ALA A 176 14.87 3.19 -3.35
N ASP A 177 16.04 2.58 -3.12
CA ASP A 177 17.24 2.89 -3.89
C ASP A 177 17.09 2.52 -5.37
N ARG A 178 17.73 3.33 -6.23
CA ARG A 178 17.79 3.11 -7.67
C ARG A 178 18.86 2.09 -8.07
N SER A 179 19.83 1.81 -7.20
CA SER A 179 20.81 0.76 -7.44
C SER A 179 20.32 -0.57 -6.92
N LEU A 180 20.50 -1.63 -7.72
CA LEU A 180 20.22 -3.02 -7.34
C LEU A 180 21.50 -3.80 -7.03
N ASP A 181 22.67 -3.16 -7.10
CA ASP A 181 23.98 -3.83 -7.05
C ASP A 181 24.20 -4.59 -5.73
N ASP A 182 23.72 -4.02 -4.61
CA ASP A 182 23.82 -4.61 -3.26
C ASP A 182 22.47 -5.16 -2.75
N GLY A 183 21.47 -5.31 -3.63
CA GLY A 183 20.09 -5.62 -3.28
C GLY A 183 19.19 -4.38 -3.26
N ILE A 184 17.89 -4.57 -2.99
CA ILE A 184 16.95 -3.45 -2.90
C ILE A 184 16.97 -2.94 -1.47
N VAL A 185 17.34 -1.67 -1.29
CA VAL A 185 17.22 -0.97 -0.01
C VAL A 185 15.94 -0.13 -0.04
N PHE A 186 15.09 -0.34 0.94
CA PHE A 186 13.85 0.42 1.12
C PHE A 186 14.08 1.49 2.17
N HIS A 187 13.70 2.72 1.86
CA HIS A 187 13.79 3.85 2.79
C HIS A 187 12.48 4.07 3.51
N GLU A 188 11.37 3.95 2.78
CA GLU A 188 10.06 4.33 3.28
C GLU A 188 8.95 3.55 2.58
N VAL A 189 7.96 3.13 3.36
CA VAL A 189 6.73 2.50 2.90
C VAL A 189 5.57 3.17 3.63
N GLU A 190 4.64 3.74 2.88
CA GLU A 190 3.45 4.40 3.42
C GLU A 190 2.18 3.78 2.86
N VAL A 191 1.16 3.60 3.69
CA VAL A 191 -0.18 3.19 3.28
C VAL A 191 -1.09 4.42 3.22
N SER A 192 -1.78 4.61 2.09
CA SER A 192 -2.66 5.76 1.87
C SER A 192 -3.75 5.94 2.94
N LYS A 193 -4.02 7.19 3.29
CA LYS A 193 -5.07 7.59 4.24
C LYS A 193 -6.39 7.79 3.50
N LYS A 194 -7.30 6.82 3.65
CA LYS A 194 -8.69 6.91 3.22
C LYS A 194 -9.59 6.62 4.41
N ARG A 195 -10.72 7.33 4.49
CA ARG A 195 -11.81 6.99 5.41
C ARG A 195 -12.38 5.64 5.00
N ILE A 196 -12.60 4.78 5.97
CA ILE A 196 -13.19 3.45 5.80
C ILE A 196 -14.50 3.47 6.59
N ASP A 197 -15.58 3.00 5.98
CA ASP A 197 -16.85 2.76 6.66
C ASP A 197 -17.12 1.24 6.55
N VAL A 198 -17.43 0.61 7.68
CA VAL A 198 -17.42 -0.84 7.85
C VAL A 198 -18.81 -1.29 8.29
N ASN A 199 -19.41 -2.22 7.55
CA ASN A 199 -20.75 -2.72 7.83
C ASN A 199 -20.68 -4.06 8.60
N PHE A 200 -21.04 -4.01 9.88
CA PHE A 200 -21.07 -5.16 10.79
C PHE A 200 -22.32 -6.06 10.60
N GLY A 201 -23.23 -5.68 9.70
CA GLY A 201 -24.44 -6.45 9.43
C GLY A 201 -25.48 -6.30 10.53
N TYR A 202 -26.14 -7.41 10.89
CA TYR A 202 -27.10 -7.43 11.98
C TYR A 202 -26.36 -7.64 13.30
N VAL A 203 -26.62 -6.79 14.28
CA VAL A 203 -26.02 -6.86 15.63
C VAL A 203 -27.12 -7.07 16.65
N ASP A 204 -26.98 -8.10 17.48
CA ASP A 204 -28.02 -8.55 18.40
C ASP A 204 -27.79 -7.94 19.78
N ALA A 205 -28.81 -7.30 20.36
CA ALA A 205 -28.69 -6.80 21.73
C ALA A 205 -28.56 -7.93 22.77
N PHE A 206 -28.93 -9.17 22.42
CA PHE A 206 -29.01 -10.32 23.33
C PHE A 206 -28.44 -11.63 22.74
N PRO A 207 -27.17 -11.68 22.29
CA PRO A 207 -26.61 -12.82 21.57
C PRO A 207 -26.51 -14.11 22.42
N ASN A 208 -26.57 -13.98 23.76
CA ASN A 208 -26.44 -15.08 24.72
C ASN A 208 -27.76 -15.55 25.33
N GLU A 209 -28.91 -15.04 24.88
CA GLU A 209 -30.21 -15.58 25.31
C GLU A 209 -30.48 -16.90 24.58
N ASN A 210 -29.84 -17.97 25.05
CA ASN A 210 -30.27 -19.32 24.68
C ASN A 210 -31.63 -19.59 25.38
N PRO A 211 -32.75 -19.74 24.63
CA PRO A 211 -34.08 -19.95 25.21
C PRO A 211 -34.21 -21.29 25.97
N HIS A 212 -33.19 -22.14 25.95
CA HIS A 212 -33.12 -23.39 26.72
C HIS A 212 -32.32 -23.31 28.02
N HIS A 213 -31.77 -22.16 28.38
CA HIS A 213 -31.05 -22.00 29.65
C HIS A 213 -32.05 -21.69 30.80
N GLU A 214 -32.88 -22.68 31.16
CA GLU A 214 -33.55 -22.66 32.46
C GLU A 214 -32.47 -22.68 33.56
N LYS A 215 -32.22 -21.52 34.18
CA LYS A 215 -31.49 -21.45 35.45
C LYS A 215 -32.36 -22.11 36.53
N TYR A 216 -32.09 -23.37 36.84
CA TYR A 216 -32.56 -24.04 38.07
C TYR A 216 -31.77 -23.59 39.28
#